data_AF-A0A4R5Q6I5-F1
#
_entry.id   AF-A0A4R5Q6I5-F1
#
_cell.length_a   1.000
_cell.length_b   1.000
_cell.length_c   1.000
_cell.angle_alpha   90.00
_cell.angle_beta   90.00
_cell.angle_gamma   90.00
#
_symmetry.space_group_name_H-M   'P 1'
#
loop_
_entity.id
_entity.type
_entity.pdbx_description
1 polymer ?
#
loop_
_entity_poly.entity_id
_entity_poly.type
_entity_poly.pdbx_seq_one_letter_code
_entity_poly.pdbx_strand_id
1 'polypeptide(L)'
;MSDNPAVEAAERATENRRVALLIAALALALALTEVAGDDAKTEAQMKNVASANLWAFFQARTIRQTVLAAEADRATFDATRISDPAARTALEQQVQRWRATMARWESEPETGEGRRELMERAKAAEAERDRAMHDDGRYDTASALLQVGIVLASAGIITGIVALAWVAGALGIGGAALSALTFAGLV
;
A
#
# COMPACT_ATOMS: atom_id res chain seq x y z
N MET A 1 -26.44 -41.88 37.63
CA MET A 1 -26.07 -41.35 36.30
C MET A 1 -24.99 -42.28 35.78
N SER A 2 -25.29 -43.13 34.80
CA SER A 2 -24.38 -44.18 34.37
C SER A 2 -23.25 -43.62 33.51
N ASP A 3 -22.02 -43.66 34.03
CA ASP A 3 -20.79 -43.51 33.24
C ASP A 3 -20.69 -44.72 32.28
N ASN A 4 -21.31 -44.61 31.11
CA ASN A 4 -21.17 -45.61 30.06
C ASN A 4 -20.04 -45.17 29.12
N PRO A 5 -18.88 -45.86 29.13
CA PRO A 5 -17.72 -45.47 28.31
C PRO A 5 -18.01 -45.45 26.81
N ALA A 6 -19.03 -46.20 26.34
CA ALA A 6 -19.46 -46.16 24.94
C ALA A 6 -20.16 -44.84 24.56
N VAL A 7 -20.88 -44.22 25.49
CA VAL A 7 -21.57 -42.93 25.26
C VAL A 7 -20.55 -41.79 25.20
N GLU A 8 -19.60 -41.75 26.14
CA GLU A 8 -18.53 -40.75 26.14
C GLU A 8 -17.65 -40.83 24.87
N ALA A 9 -17.34 -42.04 24.41
CA ALA A 9 -16.57 -42.23 23.17
C ALA A 9 -17.33 -41.73 21.92
N ALA A 10 -18.65 -41.95 21.87
CA ALA A 10 -19.50 -41.48 20.77
C ALA A 10 -19.66 -39.94 20.77
N GLU A 11 -19.78 -39.33 21.96
CA GLU A 11 -19.84 -37.87 22.11
C GLU A 11 -18.54 -37.21 21.66
N ARG A 12 -17.37 -37.70 22.12
CA ARG A 12 -16.05 -37.19 21.68
C ARG A 12 -15.82 -37.35 20.18
N ALA A 13 -16.24 -38.47 19.58
CA ALA A 13 -16.14 -38.67 18.14
C ALA A 13 -16.99 -37.65 17.36
N THR A 14 -18.19 -37.33 17.87
CA THR A 14 -19.07 -36.33 17.27
C THR A 14 -18.49 -34.91 17.41
N GLU A 15 -17.94 -34.57 18.58
CA GLU A 15 -17.28 -33.29 18.82
C GLU A 15 -16.06 -33.09 17.93
N ASN A 16 -15.16 -34.08 17.86
CA ASN A 16 -13.99 -34.05 16.99
C ASN A 16 -14.38 -33.88 15.51
N ARG A 17 -15.47 -34.52 15.06
CA ARG A 17 -15.97 -34.34 13.70
C ARG A 17 -16.45 -32.91 13.44
N ARG A 18 -17.12 -32.28 14.42
CA ARG A 18 -17.56 -30.88 14.32
C ARG A 18 -16.36 -29.93 14.26
N VAL A 19 -15.34 -30.13 15.09
CA VAL A 19 -14.13 -29.30 15.09
C VAL A 19 -13.33 -29.50 13.79
N ALA A 20 -13.26 -30.72 13.26
CA ALA A 20 -12.63 -30.98 11.96
C ALA A 20 -13.35 -30.24 10.81
N LEU A 21 -14.68 -30.21 10.81
CA LEU A 21 -15.46 -29.42 9.85
C LEU A 21 -15.23 -27.92 10.02
N LEU A 22 -15.10 -27.43 11.25
CA LEU A 22 -14.73 -26.03 11.53
C LEU A 22 -13.37 -25.70 10.91
N ILE A 23 -12.34 -26.52 11.15
CA ILE A 23 -11.00 -26.33 10.57
C ILE A 23 -11.07 -26.28 9.04
N ALA A 24 -11.80 -27.20 8.41
CA ALA A 24 -11.96 -27.20 6.95
C ALA A 24 -12.63 -25.91 6.43
N ALA A 25 -13.65 -25.40 7.13
CA ALA A 25 -14.31 -24.15 6.78
C ALA A 25 -13.38 -22.93 6.96
N LEU A 26 -12.61 -22.89 8.05
CA LEU A 26 -11.62 -21.83 8.30
C LEU A 26 -10.51 -21.85 7.26
N ALA A 27 -10.03 -23.04 6.87
CA ALA A 27 -9.00 -23.19 5.84
C ALA A 27 -9.50 -22.72 4.46
N LEU A 28 -10.76 -23.00 4.11
CA LEU A 28 -11.36 -22.47 2.90
C LEU A 28 -11.46 -20.94 2.93
N ALA A 29 -11.92 -20.36 4.05
CA ALA A 29 -11.97 -18.92 4.22
C ALA A 29 -10.59 -18.26 4.16
N LEU A 30 -9.57 -18.93 4.73
CA LEU A 30 -8.17 -18.50 4.67
C LEU A 30 -7.68 -18.46 3.22
N ALA A 31 -7.88 -19.54 2.46
CA ALA A 31 -7.44 -19.60 1.06
C ALA A 31 -8.07 -18.49 0.20
N LEU A 32 -9.35 -18.18 0.41
CA LEU A 32 -10.01 -17.07 -0.29
C LEU A 32 -9.44 -15.71 0.13
N THR A 33 -9.16 -15.54 1.43
CA THR A 33 -8.59 -14.31 1.99
C THR A 33 -7.16 -14.08 1.51
N GLU A 34 -6.35 -15.13 1.39
CA GLU A 34 -4.97 -15.05 0.88
C GLU A 34 -4.94 -14.68 -0.61
N VAL A 35 -5.84 -15.25 -1.44
CA VAL A 35 -5.94 -14.84 -2.85
C VAL A 35 -6.32 -13.36 -2.98
N ALA A 36 -7.33 -12.90 -2.24
CA ALA A 36 -7.74 -11.49 -2.25
C ALA A 36 -6.65 -10.57 -1.69
N GLY A 37 -5.92 -11.04 -0.67
CA GLY A 37 -4.77 -10.33 -0.08
C GLY A 37 -3.61 -10.19 -1.07
N ASP A 38 -3.27 -11.24 -1.81
CA ASP A 38 -2.20 -11.18 -2.82
C ASP A 38 -2.50 -10.19 -3.95
N ASP A 39 -3.78 -10.10 -4.37
CA ASP A 39 -4.24 -9.10 -5.33
C ASP A 39 -4.11 -7.68 -4.76
N ALA A 40 -4.60 -7.46 -3.52
CA ALA A 40 -4.52 -6.17 -2.84
C ALA A 40 -3.07 -5.72 -2.63
N LYS A 41 -2.20 -6.65 -2.25
CA LYS A 41 -0.75 -6.44 -2.09
C LYS A 41 -0.10 -6.01 -3.39
N THR A 42 -0.43 -6.71 -4.48
CA THR A 42 0.09 -6.40 -5.82
C THR A 42 -0.36 -5.00 -6.23
N GLU A 43 -1.62 -4.65 -6.04
CA GLU A 43 -2.14 -3.31 -6.32
C GLU A 43 -1.43 -2.25 -5.46
N ALA A 44 -1.26 -2.47 -4.16
CA ALA A 44 -0.54 -1.58 -3.26
C ALA A 44 0.92 -1.35 -3.70
N GLN A 45 1.61 -2.41 -4.13
CA GLN A 45 2.96 -2.31 -4.70
C GLN A 45 2.98 -1.50 -5.99
N MET A 46 2.04 -1.76 -6.91
CA MET A 46 1.94 -1.03 -8.18
C MET A 46 1.67 0.46 -7.94
N LYS A 47 0.76 0.79 -7.02
CA LYS A 47 0.46 2.17 -6.62
C LYS A 47 1.65 2.84 -5.94
N ASN A 48 2.39 2.11 -5.10
CA ASN A 48 3.61 2.62 -4.48
C ASN A 48 4.68 2.94 -5.53
N VAL A 49 4.90 2.05 -6.51
CA VAL A 49 5.83 2.31 -7.63
C VAL A 49 5.37 3.51 -8.45
N ALA A 50 4.07 3.63 -8.75
CA ALA A 50 3.54 4.78 -9.48
C ALA A 50 3.75 6.10 -8.73
N SER A 51 3.46 6.14 -7.43
CA SER A 51 3.72 7.30 -6.56
C SER A 51 5.20 7.64 -6.47
N ALA A 52 6.07 6.63 -6.27
CA ALA A 52 7.52 6.81 -6.23
C ALA A 52 8.07 7.37 -7.54
N ASN A 53 7.58 6.89 -8.69
CA ASN A 53 7.96 7.40 -9.99
C ASN A 53 7.58 8.88 -10.16
N LEU A 54 6.37 9.29 -9.75
CA LEU A 54 5.94 10.69 -9.81
C LEU A 54 6.82 11.59 -8.93
N TRP A 55 7.14 11.15 -7.71
CA TRP A 55 8.07 11.86 -6.84
C TRP A 55 9.48 11.94 -7.44
N ALA A 56 9.97 10.87 -8.08
CA ALA A 56 11.25 10.88 -8.77
C ALA A 56 11.27 11.89 -9.94
N PHE A 57 10.20 11.97 -10.73
CA PHE A 57 10.06 12.98 -11.79
C PHE A 57 10.07 14.41 -11.23
N PHE A 58 9.30 14.65 -10.16
CA PHE A 58 9.30 15.93 -9.46
C PHE A 58 10.70 16.32 -8.96
N GLN A 59 11.40 15.39 -8.31
CA GLN A 59 12.75 15.61 -7.79
C GLN A 59 13.74 15.89 -8.92
N ALA A 60 13.71 15.10 -10.01
CA ALA A 60 14.57 15.31 -11.16
C ALA A 60 14.35 16.70 -11.80
N ARG A 61 13.09 17.15 -11.92
CA ARG A 61 12.77 18.48 -12.45
C ARG A 61 13.25 19.59 -11.52
N THR A 62 13.04 19.42 -10.20
CA THR A 62 13.52 20.35 -9.18
C THR A 62 15.05 20.49 -9.23
N ILE A 63 15.79 19.38 -9.33
CA ILE A 63 17.26 19.40 -9.45
C ILE A 63 17.70 20.14 -10.72
N ARG A 64 17.10 19.82 -11.88
CA ARG A 64 17.40 20.51 -13.15
C ARG A 64 17.14 22.01 -13.07
N GLN A 65 16.05 22.41 -12.43
CA GLN A 65 15.72 23.82 -12.22
C GLN A 65 16.75 24.51 -11.31
N THR A 66 17.14 23.87 -10.19
CA THR A 66 18.16 24.41 -9.28
C THR A 66 19.52 24.57 -9.97
N VAL A 67 19.94 23.59 -10.76
CA VAL A 67 21.19 23.69 -11.55
C VAL A 67 21.11 24.84 -12.54
N LEU A 68 20.00 24.95 -13.29
CA LEU A 68 19.82 26.01 -14.27
C LEU A 68 19.75 27.40 -13.62
N ALA A 69 19.16 27.51 -12.44
CA ALA A 69 19.13 28.74 -11.65
C ALA A 69 20.54 29.17 -11.23
N ALA A 70 21.34 28.24 -10.70
CA ALA A 70 22.71 28.51 -10.31
C ALA A 70 23.58 28.98 -11.49
N GLU A 71 23.42 28.37 -12.66
CA GLU A 71 24.12 28.80 -13.89
C GLU A 71 23.64 30.18 -14.38
N ALA A 72 22.33 30.47 -14.28
CA ALA A 72 21.80 31.78 -14.63
C ALA A 72 22.32 32.88 -13.69
N ASP A 73 22.44 32.61 -12.40
CA ASP A 73 22.96 33.56 -11.41
C ASP A 73 24.47 33.80 -11.60
N ARG A 74 25.25 32.74 -11.89
CA ARG A 74 26.67 32.84 -12.28
C ARG A 74 26.84 33.70 -13.53
N ALA A 75 26.10 33.41 -14.60
CA ALA A 75 26.15 34.18 -15.84
C ALA A 75 25.74 35.65 -15.65
N THR A 76 24.80 35.92 -14.75
CA THR A 76 24.41 37.30 -14.39
C THR A 76 25.57 38.04 -13.73
N PHE A 77 26.31 37.38 -12.83
CA PHE A 77 27.51 37.95 -12.21
C PHE A 77 28.62 38.16 -13.24
N ASP A 78 28.88 37.19 -14.11
CA ASP A 78 29.94 37.28 -15.13
C ASP A 78 29.68 38.41 -16.13
N ALA A 79 28.41 38.67 -16.48
CA ALA A 79 28.03 39.79 -17.36
C ALA A 79 28.53 41.15 -16.83
N THR A 80 28.63 41.33 -15.51
CA THR A 80 29.14 42.56 -14.89
C THR A 80 30.64 42.79 -15.15
N ARG A 81 31.38 41.72 -15.49
CA ARG A 81 32.83 41.71 -15.68
C ARG A 81 33.24 41.79 -17.16
N ILE A 82 32.27 41.66 -18.08
CA ILE A 82 32.50 41.70 -19.53
C ILE A 82 32.56 43.15 -20.01
N SER A 83 33.68 43.55 -20.63
CA SER A 83 33.86 44.89 -21.20
C SER A 83 33.26 45.06 -22.59
N ASP A 84 33.17 43.98 -23.38
CA ASP A 84 32.57 44.00 -24.73
C ASP A 84 31.03 44.06 -24.65
N PRO A 85 30.38 45.12 -25.16
CA PRO A 85 28.92 45.26 -25.12
C PRO A 85 28.18 44.14 -25.87
N ALA A 86 28.73 43.62 -26.96
CA ALA A 86 28.07 42.57 -27.74
C ALA A 86 28.05 41.24 -26.98
N ALA A 87 29.19 40.82 -26.42
CA ALA A 87 29.28 39.64 -25.57
C ALA A 87 28.40 39.74 -24.31
N ARG A 88 28.34 40.91 -23.67
CA ARG A 88 27.46 41.14 -22.50
C ARG A 88 25.98 40.92 -22.87
N THR A 89 25.54 41.55 -23.95
CA THR A 89 24.14 41.44 -24.42
C THR A 89 23.77 40.00 -24.75
N ALA A 90 24.68 39.24 -25.38
CA ALA A 90 24.45 37.83 -25.70
C ALA A 90 24.28 36.96 -24.43
N LEU A 91 25.08 37.21 -23.39
CA LEU A 91 24.99 36.49 -22.11
C LEU A 91 23.69 36.84 -21.36
N GLU A 92 23.30 38.11 -21.32
CA GLU A 92 22.04 38.55 -20.73
C GLU A 92 20.83 37.90 -21.42
N GLN A 93 20.82 37.81 -22.75
CA GLN A 93 19.79 37.09 -23.49
C GLN A 93 19.75 35.60 -23.13
N GLN A 94 20.91 34.96 -22.94
CA GLN A 94 20.99 33.57 -22.50
C GLN A 94 20.39 33.38 -21.11
N VAL A 95 20.69 34.28 -20.17
CA VAL A 95 20.08 34.29 -18.83
C VAL A 95 18.56 34.41 -18.93
N GLN A 96 18.04 35.30 -19.77
CA GLN A 96 16.59 35.43 -19.94
C GLN A 96 15.95 34.16 -20.51
N ARG A 97 16.60 33.49 -21.48
CA ARG A 97 16.15 32.20 -22.01
C ARG A 97 16.11 31.11 -20.92
N TRP A 98 17.11 31.06 -20.06
CA TRP A 98 17.14 30.12 -18.93
C TRP A 98 16.06 30.44 -17.89
N ARG A 99 15.86 31.70 -17.53
CA ARG A 99 14.78 32.13 -16.63
C ARG A 99 13.39 31.79 -17.18
N ALA A 100 13.16 32.01 -18.47
CA ALA A 100 11.93 31.61 -19.15
C ALA A 100 11.72 30.08 -19.13
N THR A 101 12.79 29.31 -19.33
CA THR A 101 12.75 27.83 -19.26
C THR A 101 12.38 27.36 -17.85
N MET A 102 12.96 27.95 -16.81
CA MET A 102 12.61 27.62 -15.42
C MET A 102 11.16 27.98 -15.07
N ALA A 103 10.68 29.14 -15.54
CA ALA A 103 9.29 29.55 -15.35
C ALA A 103 8.32 28.57 -16.03
N ARG A 104 8.66 28.08 -17.23
CA ARG A 104 7.91 27.01 -17.89
C ARG A 104 7.93 25.74 -17.06
N TRP A 105 9.11 25.27 -16.62
CA TRP A 105 9.21 24.04 -15.81
C TRP A 105 8.46 24.08 -14.47
N GLU A 106 8.19 25.27 -13.93
CA GLU A 106 7.42 25.46 -12.71
C GLU A 106 5.94 25.08 -12.89
N SER A 107 5.35 25.40 -14.04
CA SER A 107 3.96 25.08 -14.37
C SER A 107 3.78 24.87 -15.88
N GLU A 108 3.38 23.66 -16.25
CA GLU A 108 3.04 23.29 -17.64
C GLU A 108 1.70 22.55 -17.61
N PRO A 109 0.56 23.27 -17.58
CA PRO A 109 -0.76 22.67 -17.45
C PRO A 109 -1.14 21.78 -18.64
N GLU A 110 -0.66 22.12 -19.83
CA GLU A 110 -0.98 21.41 -21.08
C GLU A 110 -0.46 19.96 -21.09
N THR A 111 0.73 19.72 -20.51
CA THR A 111 1.34 18.39 -20.43
C THR A 111 1.16 17.76 -19.05
N GLY A 112 0.83 18.55 -18.03
CA GLY A 112 0.74 18.11 -16.65
C GLY A 112 2.10 17.68 -16.07
N GLU A 113 3.20 18.13 -16.68
CA GLU A 113 4.56 17.80 -16.27
C GLU A 113 5.26 18.94 -15.53
N GLY A 114 4.61 20.10 -15.38
CA GLY A 114 5.15 21.18 -14.56
C GLY A 114 5.32 20.72 -13.11
N ARG A 115 6.27 21.35 -12.41
CA ARG A 115 6.63 20.95 -11.04
C ARG A 115 5.43 20.98 -10.08
N ARG A 116 4.54 21.96 -10.24
CA ARG A 116 3.30 22.07 -9.44
C ARG A 116 2.32 20.94 -9.74
N GLU A 117 2.10 20.65 -11.02
CA GLU A 117 1.17 19.62 -11.47
C GLU A 117 1.68 18.22 -11.11
N LEU A 118 2.99 17.98 -11.23
CA LEU A 118 3.64 16.74 -10.78
C LEU A 118 3.48 16.54 -9.27
N MET A 119 3.62 17.59 -8.46
CA MET A 119 3.44 17.49 -7.01
C MET A 119 1.99 17.14 -6.64
N GLU A 120 1.01 17.81 -7.26
CA GLU A 120 -0.41 17.50 -7.06
C GLU A 120 -0.72 16.04 -7.42
N ARG A 121 -0.24 15.57 -8.58
CA ARG A 121 -0.41 14.18 -9.02
C ARG A 121 0.30 13.19 -8.10
N ALA A 122 1.50 13.51 -7.64
CA ALA A 122 2.24 12.66 -6.71
C ALA A 122 1.49 12.50 -5.38
N LYS A 123 0.94 13.58 -4.82
CA LYS A 123 0.11 13.53 -3.61
C LYS A 123 -1.19 12.75 -3.81
N ALA A 124 -1.85 12.90 -4.95
CA ALA A 124 -3.04 12.11 -5.27
C ALA A 124 -2.72 10.61 -5.37
N ALA A 125 -1.65 10.26 -6.08
CA ALA A 125 -1.17 8.88 -6.20
C ALA A 125 -0.70 8.31 -4.85
N GLU A 126 -0.14 9.16 -3.97
CA GLU A 126 0.21 8.79 -2.61
C GLU A 126 -1.02 8.46 -1.76
N ALA A 127 -2.09 9.28 -1.84
CA ALA A 127 -3.33 8.97 -1.16
C ALA A 127 -3.99 7.67 -1.67
N GLU A 128 -3.90 7.39 -2.97
CA GLU A 128 -4.36 6.11 -3.53
C GLU A 128 -3.51 4.93 -3.05
N ARG A 129 -2.17 5.08 -3.02
CA ARG A 129 -1.26 4.09 -2.45
C ARG A 129 -1.62 3.79 -0.99
N ASP A 130 -1.81 4.83 -0.18
CA ASP A 130 -2.06 4.66 1.25
C ASP A 130 -3.37 3.88 1.50
N ARG A 131 -4.41 4.14 0.69
CA ARG A 131 -5.65 3.34 0.73
C ARG A 131 -5.38 1.88 0.36
N ALA A 132 -4.68 1.62 -0.74
CA ALA A 132 -4.36 0.26 -1.16
C ALA A 132 -3.51 -0.49 -0.10
N MET A 133 -2.56 0.19 0.54
CA MET A 133 -1.76 -0.38 1.64
C MET A 133 -2.62 -0.67 2.89
N HIS A 134 -3.63 0.14 3.17
CA HIS A 134 -4.59 -0.15 4.24
C HIS A 134 -5.42 -1.41 3.95
N ASP A 135 -5.86 -1.58 2.70
CA ASP A 135 -6.61 -2.76 2.28
C ASP A 135 -5.76 -4.03 2.34
N ASP A 136 -4.51 -3.97 1.84
CA ASP A 136 -3.50 -5.04 1.99
C ASP A 136 -3.34 -5.45 3.46
N GLY A 137 -3.11 -4.49 4.36
CA GLY A 137 -2.96 -4.75 5.80
C GLY A 137 -4.20 -5.38 6.46
N ARG A 138 -5.40 -5.14 5.94
CA ARG A 138 -6.65 -5.77 6.44
C ARG A 138 -6.74 -7.22 6.03
N TYR A 139 -6.35 -7.56 4.81
CA TYR A 139 -6.27 -8.96 4.37
C TYR A 139 -5.20 -9.73 5.14
N ASP A 140 -4.05 -9.12 5.40
CA ASP A 140 -3.02 -9.72 6.28
C ASP A 140 -3.57 -9.99 7.69
N THR A 141 -4.31 -9.03 8.26
CA THR A 141 -4.94 -9.19 9.58
C THR A 141 -6.02 -10.29 9.56
N ALA A 142 -6.85 -10.34 8.52
CA ALA A 142 -7.88 -11.35 8.35
C ALA A 142 -7.27 -12.76 8.21
N SER A 143 -6.22 -12.91 7.41
CA SER A 143 -5.46 -14.15 7.25
C SER A 143 -4.87 -14.61 8.59
N ALA A 144 -4.23 -13.70 9.34
CA ALA A 144 -3.68 -14.00 10.66
C ALA A 144 -4.75 -14.49 11.65
N LEU A 145 -5.92 -13.84 11.69
CA LEU A 145 -7.05 -14.28 12.55
C LEU A 145 -7.53 -15.69 12.19
N LEU A 146 -7.65 -15.99 10.90
CA LEU A 146 -8.06 -17.31 10.41
C LEU A 146 -7.02 -18.38 10.74
N GLN A 147 -5.73 -18.10 10.54
CA GLN A 147 -4.63 -19.00 10.89
C GLN A 147 -4.60 -19.29 12.41
N VAL A 148 -4.72 -18.27 13.26
CA VAL A 148 -4.81 -18.45 14.72
C VAL A 148 -6.05 -19.27 15.09
N GLY A 149 -7.20 -19.01 14.45
CA GLY A 149 -8.42 -19.80 14.64
C GLY A 149 -8.20 -21.29 14.33
N ILE A 150 -7.52 -21.61 13.22
CA ILE A 150 -7.19 -22.99 12.84
C ILE A 150 -6.27 -23.65 13.88
N VAL A 151 -5.26 -22.94 14.38
CA VAL A 151 -4.35 -23.46 15.41
C VAL A 151 -5.11 -23.75 16.71
N LEU A 152 -6.00 -22.84 17.13
CA LEU A 152 -6.80 -23.02 18.35
C LEU A 152 -7.82 -24.16 18.21
N ALA A 153 -8.47 -24.31 17.06
CA ALA A 153 -9.36 -25.43 16.79
C ALA A 153 -8.58 -26.76 16.83
N SER A 154 -7.37 -26.79 16.25
CA SER A 154 -6.50 -27.97 16.28
C SER A 154 -6.05 -28.31 17.72
N ALA A 155 -5.70 -27.31 18.53
CA ALA A 155 -5.40 -27.50 19.95
C ALA A 155 -6.62 -27.99 20.75
N GLY A 156 -7.83 -27.55 20.39
CA GLY A 156 -9.09 -28.03 20.95
C GLY A 156 -9.29 -29.53 20.80
N ILE A 157 -8.97 -30.10 19.63
CA ILE A 157 -9.05 -31.56 19.38
C ILE A 157 -8.10 -32.32 20.31
N ILE A 158 -6.88 -31.81 20.53
CA ILE A 158 -5.86 -32.48 21.35
C ILE A 158 -6.19 -32.39 22.84
N THR A 159 -6.62 -31.21 23.29
CA THR A 159 -6.81 -30.91 24.72
C THR A 159 -8.21 -31.28 25.23
N GLY A 160 -9.20 -31.41 24.34
CA GLY A 160 -10.61 -31.63 24.71
C GLY A 160 -11.28 -30.40 25.32
N ILE A 161 -10.67 -29.21 25.24
CA ILE A 161 -11.22 -27.97 25.80
C ILE A 161 -12.18 -27.33 24.78
N VAL A 162 -13.48 -27.50 24.99
CA VAL A 162 -14.56 -26.93 24.14
C VAL A 162 -14.43 -25.42 23.95
N ALA A 163 -13.95 -24.69 24.97
CA ALA A 163 -13.78 -23.23 24.91
C ALA A 163 -12.81 -22.81 23.79
N LEU A 164 -11.81 -23.62 23.45
CA LEU A 164 -10.88 -23.33 22.36
C LEU A 164 -11.58 -23.35 20.99
N ALA A 165 -12.55 -24.26 20.80
CA ALA A 165 -13.35 -24.32 19.58
C ALA A 165 -14.24 -23.08 19.41
N TRP A 166 -14.78 -22.54 20.51
CA TRP A 166 -15.56 -21.29 20.48
C TRP A 166 -14.69 -20.08 20.13
N VAL A 167 -13.51 -19.95 20.75
CA VAL A 167 -12.57 -18.87 20.41
C VAL A 167 -12.11 -18.98 18.97
N ALA A 168 -11.80 -20.19 18.50
CA ALA A 168 -11.45 -20.45 17.11
C ALA A 168 -12.58 -20.02 16.14
N GLY A 169 -13.82 -20.38 16.45
CA GLY A 169 -14.99 -19.96 15.68
C GLY A 169 -15.17 -18.44 15.67
N ALA A 170 -15.00 -17.77 16.81
CA ALA A 170 -15.11 -16.31 16.91
C ALA A 170 -14.02 -15.59 16.09
N LEU A 171 -12.77 -16.03 16.18
CA LEU A 171 -11.68 -15.49 15.37
C LEU A 171 -11.90 -15.77 13.89
N GLY A 172 -12.41 -16.95 13.56
CA GLY A 172 -12.75 -17.34 12.20
C GLY A 172 -13.82 -16.45 11.56
N ILE A 173 -14.91 -16.21 12.29
CA ILE A 173 -15.96 -15.29 11.87
C ILE A 173 -15.39 -13.87 11.74
N GLY A 174 -14.58 -13.42 12.70
CA GLY A 174 -13.95 -12.11 12.66
C GLY A 174 -13.04 -11.91 11.45
N GLY A 175 -12.17 -12.88 11.15
CA GLY A 175 -11.28 -12.85 9.99
C GLY A 175 -12.06 -12.90 8.67
N ALA A 176 -13.03 -13.81 8.55
CA ALA A 176 -13.87 -13.89 7.35
C ALA A 176 -14.71 -12.62 7.13
N ALA A 177 -15.26 -12.03 8.19
CA ALA A 177 -16.01 -10.78 8.10
C ALA A 177 -15.11 -9.61 7.69
N LEU A 178 -13.91 -9.48 8.28
CA LEU A 178 -12.96 -8.44 7.91
C LEU A 178 -12.56 -8.55 6.43
N SER A 179 -12.24 -9.77 5.97
CA SER A 179 -11.93 -10.06 4.56
C SER A 179 -13.10 -9.65 3.63
N ALA A 180 -14.32 -10.07 3.96
CA ALA A 180 -15.51 -9.74 3.15
C ALA A 180 -15.85 -8.24 3.14
N LEU A 181 -15.68 -7.54 4.26
CA LEU A 181 -15.91 -6.09 4.35
C LEU A 181 -14.87 -5.29 3.56
N THR A 182 -13.61 -5.73 3.59
CA THR A 182 -12.53 -5.13 2.80
C THR A 182 -12.79 -5.34 1.31
N PHE A 183 -13.18 -6.56 0.90
CA PHE A 183 -13.56 -6.87 -0.48
C PHE A 183 -14.73 -6.02 -0.99
N ALA A 184 -15.71 -5.74 -0.13
CA ALA A 184 -16.85 -4.89 -0.45
C ALA A 184 -16.52 -3.38 -0.44
N GLY A 185 -15.31 -2.98 -0.01
CA GLY A 185 -14.91 -1.58 0.15
C GLY A 185 -15.70 -0.84 1.24
N LEU A 186 -16.23 -1.57 2.23
CA LEU A 186 -17.08 -1.01 3.30
C LEU A 186 -16.29 -0.47 4.49
N VAL A 187 -15.06 -0.96 4.65
CA VAL A 187 -14.11 -0.56 5.68
C VAL A 187 -12.86 -0.21 4.94
#